data_AF-A0A7Y4SXG8-F1
#
_entry.id   AF-A0A7Y4SXG8-F1
#
_cell.length_a   1.000
_cell.length_b   1.000
_cell.length_c   1.000
_cell.angle_alpha   90.00
_cell.angle_beta   90.00
_cell.angle_gamma   90.00
#
_symmetry.space_group_name_H-M   'P 1'
#
loop_
_entity.id
_entity.type
_entity.pdbx_description
1 polymer ?
#
loop_
_entity_poly.entity_id
_entity_poly.type
_entity_poly.pdbx_seq_one_letter_code
_entity_poly.pdbx_strand_id
1 'polypeptide(L)'
;MKLRSSKRFPALLALLLLSLPSAAQQPLPSGAQTPDGLALLSLSELVLDRYPVQHVSANDLANLARTLIGREYYVKENGATGSKPVSSLRLLGNTIVLYDTKEQVQRARELLARLDATHEEDVRSYKAVEYRPRFVSLKTATNAVENLVDLSVVPDRGLIVMTDDQGDIDAALALLARIDVAEKQVLLTCQLIEVGDSAHGLALPRDLTDNLQKLLPGSAFTQVGMAMLKTSVSSQSPVSVQIESPGKRYQLSFIPVAFDQATSTLTISECSLTEAAEQGPRSLFTTNTVLRGGEYTVLAATGATPRLLVVRVTPQG
;
A
#
# COMPACT_ATOMS: atom_id res chain seq x y z
N MET A 1 16.37 12.78 9.51
CA MET A 1 16.21 12.39 8.09
C MET A 1 17.24 11.33 7.74
N LYS A 2 16.83 10.07 7.54
CA LYS A 2 17.67 9.00 7.00
C LYS A 2 17.13 8.68 5.60
N LEU A 3 17.82 9.16 4.57
CA LEU A 3 17.52 8.83 3.17
C LEU A 3 17.89 7.35 2.95
N ARG A 4 16.89 6.49 2.78
CA ARG A 4 17.09 5.12 2.30
C ARG A 4 17.21 5.17 0.78
N SER A 5 18.44 5.05 0.29
CA SER A 5 18.75 4.88 -1.13
C SER A 5 18.17 3.55 -1.63
N SER A 6 17.17 3.65 -2.51
CA SER A 6 16.61 2.55 -3.28
C SER A 6 17.63 2.09 -4.33
N LYS A 7 18.22 0.92 -4.10
CA LYS A 7 19.08 0.23 -5.06
C LYS A 7 18.19 -0.45 -6.13
N ARG A 8 17.82 0.29 -7.18
CA ARG A 8 17.22 -0.29 -8.40
C ARG A 8 18.01 0.09 -9.66
N PHE A 9 19.32 -0.21 -9.65
CA PHE A 9 20.20 -0.07 -10.83
C PHE A 9 20.65 -1.37 -11.54
N PRO A 10 20.29 -2.62 -11.15
CA PRO A 10 20.88 -3.78 -11.84
C PRO A 10 20.14 -4.21 -13.13
N ALA A 11 18.90 -3.76 -13.39
CA ALA A 11 18.09 -4.32 -14.50
C ALA A 11 18.43 -3.74 -15.88
N LEU A 12 18.74 -2.44 -15.96
CA LEU A 12 19.09 -1.77 -17.22
C LEU A 12 20.50 -2.15 -17.71
N LEU A 13 21.41 -2.43 -16.78
CA LEU A 13 22.77 -2.91 -17.08
C LEU A 13 22.78 -4.34 -17.65
N ALA A 14 21.82 -5.19 -17.25
CA ALA A 14 21.68 -6.55 -17.75
C ALA A 14 21.17 -6.60 -19.20
N LEU A 15 20.35 -5.63 -19.62
CA LEU A 15 19.79 -5.57 -20.97
C LEU A 15 20.79 -5.09 -22.02
N LEU A 16 21.74 -4.21 -21.64
CA LEU A 16 22.84 -3.76 -22.51
C LEU A 16 23.94 -4.83 -22.72
N LEU A 17 24.07 -5.80 -21.80
CA LEU A 17 25.01 -6.91 -21.93
C LEU A 17 24.51 -8.02 -22.88
N LEU A 18 23.20 -8.10 -23.16
CA LEU A 18 22.61 -9.15 -24.00
C LEU A 18 22.62 -8.85 -25.50
N SER A 19 22.93 -7.61 -25.91
CA SER A 19 23.05 -7.23 -27.33
C SER A 19 24.50 -7.19 -27.83
N LEU A 20 25.48 -7.58 -27.00
CA LEU A 20 26.84 -7.80 -27.49
C LEU A 20 26.80 -9.07 -28.35
N PRO A 21 27.15 -9.00 -29.66
CA PRO A 21 27.38 -10.23 -30.41
C PRO A 21 28.42 -11.02 -29.62
N SER A 22 28.16 -12.32 -29.38
CA SER A 22 29.12 -13.21 -28.74
C SER A 22 30.48 -12.96 -29.38
N ALA A 23 31.34 -12.24 -28.65
CA ALA A 23 32.75 -12.19 -28.94
C ALA A 23 33.21 -13.61 -28.64
N ALA A 24 33.15 -14.44 -29.69
CA ALA A 24 33.88 -15.68 -29.74
C ALA A 24 35.24 -15.40 -29.10
N GLN A 25 35.58 -16.17 -28.07
CA GLN A 25 36.94 -16.25 -27.54
C GLN A 25 37.83 -16.60 -28.73
N GLN A 26 38.29 -15.57 -29.45
CA GLN A 26 39.31 -15.75 -30.46
C GLN A 26 40.53 -16.27 -29.72
N PRO A 27 41.18 -17.31 -30.25
CA PRO A 27 42.36 -17.88 -29.62
C PRO A 27 43.34 -16.75 -29.34
N LEU A 28 43.84 -16.69 -28.10
CA LEU A 28 44.91 -15.77 -27.75
C LEU A 28 45.98 -15.86 -28.85
N PRO A 29 46.46 -14.73 -29.39
CA PRO A 29 47.63 -14.77 -30.26
C PRO A 29 48.71 -15.55 -29.51
N SER A 30 49.38 -16.47 -30.20
CA SER A 30 50.35 -17.44 -29.69
C SER A 30 51.62 -16.75 -29.15
N GLY A 31 51.46 -15.84 -28.20
CA GLY A 31 52.51 -15.19 -27.45
C GLY A 31 52.94 -16.07 -26.29
N ALA A 32 54.19 -15.91 -25.88
CA ALA A 32 54.71 -16.57 -24.69
C ALA A 32 53.81 -16.25 -23.47
N GLN A 33 53.33 -17.27 -22.78
CA GLN A 33 52.60 -17.12 -21.53
C GLN A 33 53.58 -17.28 -20.36
N THR A 34 53.40 -16.50 -19.30
CA THR A 34 54.16 -16.70 -18.06
C THR A 34 53.61 -17.90 -17.28
N PRO A 35 54.33 -18.43 -16.27
CA PRO A 35 53.84 -19.54 -15.44
C PRO A 35 52.46 -19.29 -14.80
N ASP A 36 52.11 -18.02 -14.58
CA ASP A 36 50.85 -17.59 -13.98
C ASP A 36 49.72 -17.42 -15.02
N GLY A 37 49.95 -17.79 -16.29
CA GLY A 37 48.96 -17.73 -17.37
C GLY A 37 48.70 -16.33 -17.93
N LEU A 38 49.43 -15.31 -17.45
CA LEU A 38 49.33 -13.94 -17.97
C LEU A 38 50.12 -13.79 -19.28
N ALA A 39 49.64 -12.91 -20.15
CA ALA A 39 50.30 -12.61 -21.41
C ALA A 39 51.66 -11.93 -21.15
N LEU A 40 52.68 -12.29 -21.93
CA LEU A 40 53.96 -11.59 -21.97
C LEU A 40 54.01 -10.70 -23.22
N LEU A 41 54.01 -9.39 -23.02
CA LEU A 41 54.07 -8.40 -24.10
C LEU A 41 55.46 -7.76 -24.16
N SER A 42 55.95 -7.48 -25.36
CA SER A 42 57.18 -6.69 -25.52
C SER A 42 56.88 -5.20 -25.38
N LEU A 43 57.84 -4.43 -24.86
CA LEU A 43 57.68 -2.97 -24.74
C LEU A 43 57.34 -2.29 -26.09
N SER A 44 57.86 -2.83 -27.20
CA SER A 44 57.61 -2.34 -28.57
C SER A 44 56.18 -2.54 -29.07
N GLU A 45 55.43 -3.47 -28.48
CA GLU A 45 54.02 -3.74 -28.86
C GLU A 45 53.03 -2.85 -28.09
N LEU A 46 53.50 -2.18 -27.04
CA LEU A 46 52.65 -1.41 -26.14
C LEU A 46 52.47 0.02 -26.66
N VAL A 47 51.21 0.43 -26.73
CA VAL A 47 50.78 1.77 -27.09
C VAL A 47 50.10 2.38 -25.87
N LEU A 48 50.41 3.65 -25.62
CA LEU A 48 49.76 4.45 -24.59
C LEU A 48 48.75 5.39 -25.25
N ASP A 49 47.50 5.37 -24.79
CA ASP A 49 46.45 6.28 -25.22
C ASP A 49 45.72 6.88 -24.01
N ARG A 50 45.08 8.03 -24.21
CA ARG A 50 44.40 8.79 -23.16
C ARG A 50 42.96 9.06 -23.59
N TYR A 51 42.02 8.63 -22.75
CA TYR A 51 40.60 8.83 -22.94
C TYR A 51 40.07 9.85 -21.91
N PRO A 52 39.77 11.10 -22.33
CA PRO A 52 39.16 12.09 -21.44
C PRO A 52 37.67 11.79 -21.25
N VAL A 53 37.22 11.66 -20.00
CA VAL A 53 35.82 11.36 -19.66
C VAL A 53 34.98 12.64 -19.72
N GLN A 54 33.83 12.60 -20.39
CA GLN A 54 33.03 13.82 -20.66
C GLN A 54 31.66 13.84 -19.97
N HIS A 55 30.95 12.72 -19.96
CA HIS A 55 29.52 12.69 -19.65
C HIS A 55 29.18 11.92 -18.37
N VAL A 56 30.04 10.98 -17.97
CA VAL A 56 29.83 10.17 -16.76
C VAL A 56 30.90 10.41 -15.71
N SER A 57 30.67 9.94 -14.49
CA SER A 57 31.68 9.93 -13.42
C SER A 57 32.90 9.10 -13.83
N ALA A 58 34.09 9.70 -13.85
CA ALA A 58 35.31 9.03 -14.27
C ALA A 58 35.68 7.83 -13.38
N ASN A 59 35.32 7.86 -12.09
CA ASN A 59 35.51 6.72 -11.19
C ASN A 59 34.61 5.55 -11.56
N ASP A 60 33.34 5.81 -11.83
CA ASP A 60 32.36 4.77 -12.15
C ASP A 60 32.68 4.15 -13.51
N LEU A 61 32.99 4.98 -14.50
CA LEU A 61 33.42 4.52 -15.82
C LEU A 61 34.72 3.72 -15.75
N ALA A 62 35.73 4.17 -14.99
CA ALA A 62 36.99 3.44 -14.85
C ALA A 62 36.81 2.09 -14.16
N ASN A 63 35.94 2.00 -13.16
CA ASN A 63 35.62 0.75 -12.48
C ASN A 63 34.89 -0.22 -13.43
N LEU A 64 33.90 0.27 -14.17
CA LEU A 64 33.17 -0.52 -15.16
C LEU A 64 34.11 -0.99 -16.30
N ALA A 65 34.95 -0.10 -16.81
CA ALA A 65 35.95 -0.41 -17.82
C ALA A 65 36.95 -1.46 -17.33
N ARG A 66 37.41 -1.37 -16.07
CA ARG A 66 38.29 -2.38 -15.49
C ARG A 66 37.65 -3.78 -15.47
N THR A 67 36.34 -3.87 -15.27
CA THR A 67 35.62 -5.15 -15.31
C THR A 67 35.44 -5.69 -16.74
N LEU A 68 35.18 -4.81 -17.72
CA LEU A 68 34.86 -5.23 -19.08
C LEU A 68 36.08 -5.48 -19.96
N ILE A 69 37.12 -4.66 -19.82
CA ILE A 69 38.30 -4.64 -20.70
C ILE A 69 39.61 -4.63 -19.93
N GLY A 70 39.57 -4.46 -18.61
CA GLY A 70 40.77 -4.45 -17.77
C GLY A 70 41.43 -5.83 -17.78
N ARG A 71 42.73 -5.83 -18.02
CA ARG A 71 43.55 -7.05 -17.93
C ARG A 71 44.93 -6.72 -17.39
N GLU A 72 45.63 -7.77 -16.96
CA GLU A 72 46.99 -7.68 -16.45
C GLU A 72 47.92 -8.51 -17.32
N TYR A 73 49.13 -8.02 -17.53
CA TYR A 73 50.14 -8.70 -18.33
C TYR A 73 51.55 -8.33 -17.85
N TYR A 74 52.54 -9.14 -18.21
CA TYR A 74 53.95 -8.85 -17.96
C TYR A 74 54.57 -8.13 -19.16
N VAL A 75 55.49 -7.21 -18.89
CA VAL A 75 56.24 -6.50 -19.93
C VAL A 75 57.67 -7.02 -19.98
N LYS A 76 58.14 -7.39 -21.18
CA LYS A 76 59.53 -7.79 -21.43
C LYS A 76 60.33 -6.61 -21.97
N GLU A 77 61.42 -6.27 -21.30
CA GLU A 77 62.35 -5.20 -21.66
C GLU A 77 63.78 -5.77 -21.71
N ASN A 78 64.46 -5.61 -22.85
CA ASN A 78 65.85 -6.04 -23.06
C ASN A 78 66.15 -7.51 -22.66
N GLY A 79 65.19 -8.41 -22.86
CA GLY A 79 65.34 -9.83 -22.52
C GLY A 79 64.93 -10.19 -21.09
N ALA A 80 64.74 -9.22 -20.21
CA ALA A 80 64.24 -9.41 -18.85
C ALA A 80 62.72 -9.22 -18.78
N THR A 81 62.04 -10.12 -18.07
CA THR A 81 60.61 -9.99 -17.76
C THR A 81 60.46 -9.16 -16.49
N GLY A 82 59.61 -8.13 -16.52
CA GLY A 82 59.30 -7.32 -15.33
C GLY A 82 58.80 -8.19 -14.17
N SER A 83 59.13 -7.79 -12.94
CA SER A 83 58.81 -8.56 -11.73
C SER A 83 57.36 -8.44 -11.26
N LYS A 84 56.59 -7.48 -11.81
CA LYS A 84 55.19 -7.25 -11.44
C LYS A 84 54.31 -7.11 -12.69
N PRO A 85 53.08 -7.65 -12.66
CA PRO A 85 52.13 -7.43 -13.74
C PRO A 85 51.72 -5.96 -13.81
N VAL A 86 51.48 -5.50 -15.03
CA VAL A 86 51.00 -4.15 -15.35
C VAL A 86 49.54 -4.24 -15.74
N SER A 87 48.71 -3.39 -15.16
CA SER A 87 47.31 -3.26 -15.54
C SER A 87 47.17 -2.43 -16.81
N SER A 88 46.34 -2.88 -17.75
CA SER A 88 46.10 -2.22 -19.03
C SER A 88 45.38 -0.88 -18.92
N LEU A 89 44.85 -0.54 -17.74
CA LEU A 89 44.02 0.63 -17.52
C LEU A 89 44.31 1.28 -16.17
N ARG A 90 44.52 2.60 -16.16
CA ARG A 90 44.63 3.41 -14.95
C ARG A 90 43.83 4.70 -15.04
N LEU A 91 43.26 5.12 -13.92
CA LEU A 91 42.59 6.41 -13.81
C LEU A 91 43.59 7.47 -13.32
N LEU A 92 43.71 8.57 -14.06
CA LEU A 92 44.50 9.75 -13.69
C LEU A 92 43.62 11.00 -13.74
N GLY A 93 43.14 11.45 -12.58
CA GLY A 93 42.18 12.55 -12.50
C GLY A 93 40.89 12.20 -13.26
N ASN A 94 40.55 13.01 -14.27
CA ASN A 94 39.38 12.79 -15.12
C ASN A 94 39.71 12.11 -16.47
N THR A 95 40.85 11.42 -16.54
CA THR A 95 41.32 10.76 -17.77
C THR A 95 41.65 9.31 -17.49
N ILE A 96 41.13 8.41 -18.32
CA ILE A 96 41.48 7.01 -18.30
C ILE A 96 42.67 6.81 -19.24
N VAL A 97 43.78 6.33 -18.69
CA VAL A 97 44.97 5.97 -19.46
C VAL A 97 44.90 4.50 -19.81
N LEU A 98 44.97 4.22 -21.11
CA LEU A 98 45.02 2.89 -21.69
C LEU A 98 46.47 2.58 -22.05
N TYR A 99 46.91 1.39 -21.68
CA TYR A 99 48.24 0.89 -21.98
C TYR A 99 48.10 -0.56 -22.42
N ASP A 100 48.20 -0.82 -23.72
CA ASP A 100 48.04 -2.17 -24.28
C ASP A 100 48.50 -2.23 -25.76
N THR A 101 48.30 -3.36 -26.45
CA THR A 101 48.49 -3.44 -27.90
C THR A 101 47.56 -2.49 -28.65
N LYS A 102 47.97 -2.07 -29.85
CA LYS A 102 47.21 -1.12 -30.68
C LYS A 102 45.76 -1.56 -30.91
N GLU A 103 45.50 -2.84 -31.17
CA GLU A 103 44.14 -3.33 -31.40
C GLU A 103 43.28 -3.32 -30.13
N GLN A 104 43.91 -3.48 -28.96
CA GLN A 104 43.21 -3.54 -27.68
C GLN A 104 42.90 -2.15 -27.16
N VAL A 105 43.86 -1.22 -27.29
CA VAL A 105 43.65 0.20 -27.02
C VAL A 105 42.50 0.75 -27.89
N GLN A 106 42.47 0.42 -29.19
CA GLN A 106 41.40 0.87 -30.08
C GLN A 106 40.03 0.34 -29.65
N ARG A 107 39.92 -0.95 -29.33
CA ARG A 107 38.68 -1.56 -28.83
C ARG A 107 38.23 -0.97 -27.50
N ALA A 108 39.17 -0.79 -26.58
CA ALA A 108 38.93 -0.17 -25.29
C ALA A 108 38.39 1.26 -25.47
N ARG A 109 38.97 2.03 -26.38
CA ARG A 109 38.53 3.39 -26.70
C ARG A 109 37.11 3.44 -27.25
N GLU A 110 36.77 2.55 -28.18
CA GLU A 110 35.41 2.46 -28.75
C GLU A 110 34.38 2.08 -27.69
N LEU A 111 34.71 1.17 -26.79
CA LEU A 111 33.85 0.79 -25.68
C LEU A 111 33.68 1.92 -24.66
N LEU A 112 34.77 2.61 -24.30
CA LEU A 112 34.71 3.79 -23.43
C LEU A 112 33.84 4.89 -24.05
N ALA A 113 33.97 5.15 -25.35
CA ALA A 113 33.14 6.14 -26.05
C ALA A 113 31.64 5.80 -26.03
N ARG A 114 31.29 4.51 -26.04
CA ARG A 114 29.87 4.08 -25.92
C ARG A 114 29.34 4.21 -24.50
N LEU A 115 30.17 3.94 -23.50
CA LEU A 115 29.80 4.03 -22.08
C LEU A 115 29.78 5.48 -21.57
N ASP A 116 30.69 6.31 -22.07
CA ASP A 116 30.76 7.75 -21.85
C ASP A 116 29.90 8.50 -22.87
N ALA A 117 28.77 7.93 -23.27
CA ALA A 117 27.78 8.65 -24.06
C ALA A 117 26.88 9.45 -23.12
N THR A 118 26.40 10.61 -23.57
CA THR A 118 25.27 11.29 -22.93
C THR A 118 24.12 10.30 -22.86
N HIS A 119 23.83 9.77 -21.67
CA HIS A 119 22.53 9.22 -21.43
C HIS A 119 21.60 10.43 -21.46
N GLU A 120 20.73 10.50 -22.47
CA GLU A 120 19.45 11.16 -22.27
C GLU A 120 18.81 10.38 -21.12
N GLU A 121 19.12 10.77 -19.89
CA GLU A 121 18.31 10.39 -18.76
C GLU A 121 16.92 10.85 -19.16
N ASP A 122 16.03 9.90 -19.43
CA ASP A 122 14.60 10.10 -19.29
C ASP A 122 14.46 10.67 -17.88
N VAL A 123 14.47 12.00 -17.77
CA VAL A 123 14.23 12.72 -16.54
C VAL A 123 12.79 12.42 -16.25
N ARG A 124 12.55 11.26 -15.62
CA ARG A 124 11.27 10.94 -15.00
C ARG A 124 11.00 12.15 -14.13
N SER A 125 10.04 12.96 -14.54
CA SER A 125 9.72 14.20 -13.85
C SER A 125 9.10 13.78 -12.53
N TYR A 126 9.94 13.58 -11.52
CA TYR A 126 9.50 13.30 -10.18
C TYR A 126 8.68 14.50 -9.72
N LYS A 127 7.41 14.26 -9.47
CA LYS A 127 6.50 15.27 -8.93
C LYS A 127 6.32 15.00 -7.45
N ALA A 128 6.25 16.06 -6.66
CA ALA A 128 5.86 15.98 -5.27
C ALA A 128 4.44 16.52 -5.13
N VAL A 129 3.54 15.75 -4.51
CA VAL A 129 2.16 16.16 -4.23
C VAL A 129 1.85 15.98 -2.75
N GLU A 130 1.25 17.00 -2.15
CA GLU A 130 0.71 16.93 -0.79
C GLU A 130 -0.75 16.50 -0.82
N TYR A 131 -1.10 15.52 0.02
CA TYR A 131 -2.46 15.05 0.22
C TYR A 131 -2.85 15.11 1.69
N ARG A 132 -3.99 15.71 1.99
CA ARG A 132 -4.58 15.77 3.34
C ARG A 132 -5.89 14.98 3.37
N PRO A 133 -5.92 13.80 4.03
CA PRO A 133 -7.15 13.05 4.24
C PRO A 133 -8.18 13.86 5.02
N ARG A 134 -9.47 13.75 4.67
CA ARG A 134 -10.58 14.48 5.31
C ARG A 134 -11.47 13.60 6.17
N PHE A 135 -11.78 12.41 5.66
CA PHE A 135 -12.75 11.48 6.22
C PHE A 135 -12.13 10.16 6.65
N VAL A 136 -10.94 9.82 6.14
CA VAL A 136 -10.17 8.65 6.59
C VAL A 136 -8.99 9.05 7.47
N SER A 137 -8.56 8.12 8.33
CA SER A 137 -7.37 8.32 9.15
C SER A 137 -6.12 8.41 8.28
N LEU A 138 -5.12 9.18 8.74
CA LEU A 138 -3.82 9.30 8.07
C LEU A 138 -3.16 7.92 7.86
N LYS A 139 -3.32 7.02 8.83
CA LYS A 139 -2.82 5.64 8.75
C LYS A 139 -3.49 4.85 7.64
N THR A 140 -4.83 4.92 7.55
CA THR A 140 -5.59 4.25 6.48
C THR A 140 -5.19 4.75 5.10
N ALA A 141 -5.09 6.08 4.94
CA ALA A 141 -4.65 6.69 3.69
C ALA A 141 -3.22 6.26 3.32
N THR A 142 -2.29 6.23 4.29
CA THR A 142 -0.90 5.81 4.08
C THR A 142 -0.83 4.36 3.60
N ASN A 143 -1.47 3.44 4.33
CA ASN A 143 -1.48 2.02 4.00
C ASN A 143 -2.07 1.74 2.61
N ALA A 144 -2.97 2.59 2.13
CA ALA A 144 -3.60 2.43 0.83
C ALA A 144 -2.63 2.70 -0.34
N VAL A 145 -1.68 3.62 -0.16
CA VAL A 145 -0.79 4.09 -1.25
C VAL A 145 0.69 3.77 -1.05
N GLU A 146 1.09 3.22 0.10
CA GLU A 146 2.51 2.93 0.43
C GLU A 146 3.22 1.96 -0.53
N ASN A 147 2.46 1.17 -1.29
CA ASN A 147 3.00 0.24 -2.29
C ASN A 147 2.98 0.80 -3.72
N LEU A 148 2.41 1.99 -3.92
CA LEU A 148 2.25 2.62 -5.24
C LEU A 148 3.26 3.74 -5.47
N VAL A 149 3.59 4.50 -4.43
CA VAL A 149 4.44 5.70 -4.54
C VAL A 149 5.40 5.79 -3.36
N ASP A 150 6.57 6.37 -3.58
CA ASP A 150 7.41 6.81 -2.47
C ASP A 150 6.70 7.92 -1.69
N LEU A 151 6.55 7.75 -0.38
CA LEU A 151 5.81 8.68 0.47
C LEU A 151 6.54 9.08 1.75
N SER A 152 6.20 10.27 2.25
CA SER A 152 6.58 10.79 3.55
C SER A 152 5.35 11.26 4.31
N VAL A 153 5.16 10.75 5.52
CA VAL A 153 4.05 11.16 6.39
C VAL A 153 4.49 12.33 7.26
N VAL A 154 3.66 13.37 7.35
CA VAL A 154 3.86 14.53 8.25
C VAL A 154 2.73 14.53 9.28
N PRO A 155 2.86 13.79 10.39
CA PRO A 155 1.78 13.56 11.35
C PRO A 155 1.24 14.86 11.95
N ASP A 156 2.12 15.80 12.29
CA ASP A 156 1.77 17.08 12.93
C ASP A 156 0.85 17.95 12.06
N ARG A 157 0.87 17.74 10.75
CA ARG A 157 0.02 18.43 9.78
C ARG A 157 -1.12 17.57 9.24
N GLY A 158 -1.17 16.30 9.61
CA GLY A 158 -2.15 15.34 9.10
C GLY A 158 -2.10 15.17 7.59
N LEU A 159 -0.91 15.18 6.97
CA LEU A 159 -0.75 15.06 5.51
C LEU A 159 0.29 14.01 5.12
N ILE A 160 0.20 13.59 3.87
CA ILE A 160 1.12 12.69 3.19
C ILE A 160 1.73 13.46 2.02
N VAL A 161 3.04 13.37 1.86
CA VAL A 161 3.78 13.89 0.70
C VAL A 161 4.17 12.69 -0.16
N MET A 162 3.64 12.61 -1.38
CA MET A 162 3.94 11.55 -2.35
C MET A 162 4.94 12.10 -3.36
N THR A 163 5.99 11.33 -3.68
CA THR A 163 7.04 11.71 -4.62
C THR A 163 7.31 10.56 -5.57
N ASP A 164 6.82 10.64 -6.80
CA ASP A 164 7.09 9.63 -7.81
C ASP A 164 6.86 10.20 -9.23
N ASP A 165 6.84 9.34 -10.25
CA ASP A 165 6.37 9.75 -11.56
C ASP A 165 4.89 10.17 -11.57
N GLN A 166 4.53 10.95 -12.60
CA GLN A 166 3.18 11.53 -12.71
C GLN A 166 2.09 10.45 -12.77
N GLY A 167 2.35 9.31 -13.42
CA GLY A 167 1.38 8.24 -13.58
C GLY A 167 1.06 7.55 -12.26
N ASP A 168 2.09 7.22 -11.50
CA ASP A 168 1.96 6.58 -10.19
C ASP A 168 1.29 7.53 -9.17
N ILE A 169 1.63 8.83 -9.21
CA ILE A 169 0.94 9.84 -8.40
C ILE A 169 -0.54 9.95 -8.74
N ASP A 170 -0.90 9.98 -10.03
CA ASP A 170 -2.31 10.10 -10.44
C ASP A 170 -3.10 8.86 -10.03
N ALA A 171 -2.49 7.67 -10.12
CA ALA A 171 -3.09 6.43 -9.63
C ALA A 171 -3.30 6.43 -8.11
N ALA A 172 -2.31 6.89 -7.34
CA ALA A 172 -2.40 7.02 -5.89
C ALA A 172 -3.49 8.03 -5.47
N LEU A 173 -3.57 9.18 -6.13
CA LEU A 173 -4.61 10.19 -5.89
C LEU A 173 -6.02 9.66 -6.22
N ALA A 174 -6.17 8.92 -7.32
CA ALA A 174 -7.44 8.31 -7.68
C ALA A 174 -7.92 7.28 -6.64
N LEU A 175 -6.99 6.48 -6.08
CA LEU A 175 -7.29 5.54 -5.00
C LEU A 175 -7.71 6.28 -3.73
N LEU A 176 -6.96 7.31 -3.33
CA LEU A 176 -7.25 8.14 -2.16
C LEU A 176 -8.63 8.80 -2.28
N ALA A 177 -8.97 9.35 -3.45
CA ALA A 177 -10.27 9.96 -3.69
C ALA A 177 -11.45 8.97 -3.55
N ARG A 178 -11.23 7.68 -3.78
CA ARG A 178 -12.26 6.64 -3.63
C ARG A 178 -12.50 6.24 -2.18
N ILE A 179 -11.46 6.25 -1.35
CA ILE A 179 -11.55 5.84 0.05
C ILE A 179 -11.82 7.02 0.99
N ASP A 180 -11.35 8.22 0.65
CA ASP A 180 -11.49 9.43 1.46
C ASP A 180 -12.84 10.11 1.19
N VAL A 181 -13.91 9.37 1.50
CA VAL A 181 -15.29 9.79 1.37
C VAL A 181 -15.95 9.81 2.74
N ALA A 182 -16.89 10.73 2.95
CA ALA A 182 -17.63 10.82 4.20
C ALA A 182 -18.34 9.49 4.51
N GLU A 183 -18.14 8.98 5.73
CA GLU A 183 -18.83 7.75 6.14
C GLU A 183 -20.33 8.01 6.25
N LYS A 184 -21.12 7.12 5.65
CA LYS A 184 -22.58 7.16 5.77
C LYS A 184 -22.97 6.81 7.21
N GLN A 185 -23.73 7.70 7.83
CA GLN A 185 -24.20 7.55 9.19
C GLN A 185 -25.68 7.17 9.19
N VAL A 186 -26.05 6.33 10.14
CA VAL A 186 -27.42 5.85 10.29
C VAL A 186 -27.81 5.99 11.75
N LEU A 187 -29.02 6.51 11.98
CA LEU A 187 -29.62 6.56 13.31
C LEU A 187 -30.57 5.39 13.47
N LEU A 188 -30.33 4.59 14.51
CA LEU A 188 -31.16 3.46 14.90
C LEU A 188 -31.95 3.82 16.14
N THR A 189 -33.27 3.71 16.05
CA THR A 189 -34.18 3.82 17.18
C THR A 189 -34.66 2.43 17.55
N CYS A 190 -34.28 1.96 18.73
CA CYS A 190 -34.64 0.65 19.27
C CYS A 190 -35.70 0.85 20.35
N GLN A 191 -36.83 0.19 20.23
CA GLN A 191 -37.96 0.28 21.15
C GLN A 191 -38.28 -1.11 21.67
N LEU A 192 -38.40 -1.23 22.99
CA LEU A 192 -38.90 -2.44 23.63
C LEU A 192 -40.37 -2.21 23.98
N ILE A 193 -41.23 -3.06 23.44
CA ILE A 193 -42.69 -2.94 23.55
C ILE A 193 -43.21 -4.14 24.29
N GLU A 194 -44.01 -3.91 25.32
CA GLU A 194 -44.73 -4.96 26.04
C GLU A 194 -46.13 -5.12 25.44
N VAL A 195 -46.54 -6.38 25.23
CA VAL A 195 -47.88 -6.74 24.75
C VAL A 195 -48.76 -7.05 25.95
N GLY A 196 -49.82 -6.28 26.13
CA GLY A 196 -50.77 -6.37 27.24
C GLY A 196 -51.11 -5.01 27.86
N ASP A 197 -52.05 -5.01 28.81
CA ASP A 197 -52.43 -3.82 29.58
C ASP A 197 -51.38 -3.56 30.66
N SER A 198 -50.33 -2.83 30.31
CA SER A 198 -49.34 -2.35 31.28
C SER A 198 -49.62 -0.89 31.62
N ALA A 199 -49.89 -0.60 32.89
CA ALA A 199 -50.16 0.76 33.38
C ALA A 199 -48.91 1.68 33.36
N HIS A 200 -47.74 1.13 33.03
CA HIS A 200 -46.45 1.78 33.14
C HIS A 200 -45.69 1.74 31.81
N GLY A 201 -46.12 2.55 30.84
CA GLY A 201 -45.43 2.69 29.57
C GLY A 201 -45.77 3.99 28.85
N LEU A 202 -44.92 4.37 27.91
CA LEU A 202 -45.17 5.51 27.03
C LEU A 202 -46.08 5.09 25.87
N ALA A 203 -46.94 6.03 25.45
CA ALA A 203 -47.77 5.83 24.27
C ALA A 203 -46.89 5.69 23.02
N LEU A 204 -47.22 4.72 22.17
CA LEU A 204 -46.53 4.46 20.91
C LEU A 204 -47.04 5.38 19.80
N PRO A 205 -46.23 5.66 18.77
CA PRO A 205 -46.69 6.32 17.56
C PRO A 205 -47.87 5.55 16.92
N ARG A 206 -48.91 6.28 16.47
CA ARG A 206 -50.12 5.67 15.90
C ARG A 206 -49.81 4.69 14.77
N ASP A 207 -48.95 5.08 13.84
CA ASP A 207 -48.56 4.26 12.70
C ASP A 207 -47.96 2.90 13.13
N LEU A 208 -47.22 2.89 14.24
CA LEU A 208 -46.65 1.66 14.79
C LEU A 208 -47.75 0.83 15.46
N THR A 209 -48.59 1.45 16.29
CA THR A 209 -49.70 0.76 16.96
C THR A 209 -50.67 0.15 15.96
N ASP A 210 -51.06 0.87 14.91
CA ASP A 210 -51.98 0.38 13.88
C ASP A 210 -51.42 -0.84 13.14
N ASN A 211 -50.11 -0.85 12.87
CA ASN A 211 -49.47 -1.99 12.22
C ASN A 211 -49.27 -3.17 13.18
N LEU A 212 -48.96 -2.92 14.45
CA LEU A 212 -48.90 -3.97 15.47
C LEU A 212 -50.27 -4.60 15.72
N GLN A 213 -51.36 -3.81 15.70
CA GLN A 213 -52.72 -4.30 15.81
C GLN A 213 -53.14 -5.21 14.64
N LYS A 214 -52.61 -4.98 13.43
CA LYS A 214 -52.81 -5.91 12.31
C LYS A 214 -52.12 -7.25 12.53
N LEU A 215 -50.97 -7.26 13.21
CA LEU A 215 -50.22 -8.48 13.52
C LEU A 215 -50.81 -9.24 14.72
N LEU A 216 -51.21 -8.51 15.76
CA LEU A 216 -51.77 -9.04 17.01
C LEU A 216 -53.07 -8.28 17.36
N PRO A 217 -54.21 -8.65 16.75
CA PRO A 217 -55.49 -7.99 16.99
C PRO A 217 -55.94 -8.08 18.45
N GLY A 218 -56.58 -7.02 18.95
CA GLY A 218 -57.13 -6.98 20.31
C GLY A 218 -56.09 -6.87 21.44
N SER A 219 -54.80 -6.72 21.10
CA SER A 219 -53.74 -6.52 22.08
C SER A 219 -53.50 -5.04 22.35
N ALA A 220 -53.21 -4.69 23.60
CA ALA A 220 -52.67 -3.39 23.98
C ALA A 220 -51.13 -3.42 23.86
N PHE A 221 -50.54 -2.27 23.50
CA PHE A 221 -49.09 -2.15 23.31
C PHE A 221 -48.57 -0.92 24.05
N THR A 222 -47.56 -1.12 24.87
CA THR A 222 -46.94 -0.07 25.68
C THR A 222 -45.43 -0.08 25.51
N GLN A 223 -44.83 1.08 25.26
CA GLN A 223 -43.37 1.18 25.20
C GLN A 223 -42.80 1.13 26.61
N VAL A 224 -41.96 0.13 26.89
CA VAL A 224 -41.31 -0.07 28.20
C VAL A 224 -39.85 0.34 28.21
N GLY A 225 -39.20 0.46 27.05
CA GLY A 225 -37.82 0.90 26.94
C GLY A 225 -37.51 1.47 25.55
N MET A 226 -36.51 2.34 25.49
CA MET A 226 -36.03 2.93 24.24
C MET A 226 -34.53 3.22 24.31
N ALA A 227 -33.84 3.01 23.19
CA ALA A 227 -32.49 3.51 22.99
C ALA A 227 -32.30 4.03 21.57
N MET A 228 -31.40 5.00 21.42
CA MET A 228 -31.03 5.57 20.14
C MET A 228 -29.53 5.46 19.95
N LEU A 229 -29.12 5.04 18.76
CA LEU A 229 -27.72 4.78 18.43
C LEU A 229 -27.40 5.33 17.05
N LYS A 230 -26.38 6.19 16.98
CA LYS A 230 -25.79 6.63 15.72
C LYS A 230 -24.64 5.71 15.38
N THR A 231 -24.68 5.07 14.21
CA THR A 231 -23.65 4.11 13.79
C THR A 231 -23.14 4.44 12.38
N SER A 232 -21.87 4.13 12.13
CA SER A 232 -21.27 4.15 10.79
C SER A 232 -21.14 2.73 10.25
N VAL A 233 -21.37 2.58 8.96
CA VAL A 233 -21.57 1.26 8.32
C VAL A 233 -20.25 0.65 7.84
N SER A 234 -19.17 1.41 7.83
CA SER A 234 -17.83 1.00 7.36
C SER A 234 -17.03 0.18 8.37
N SER A 235 -17.37 0.27 9.67
CA SER A 235 -16.47 -0.17 10.73
C SER A 235 -16.37 -1.68 10.92
N GLN A 236 -17.30 -2.48 10.36
CA GLN A 236 -17.50 -3.92 10.63
C GLN A 236 -17.37 -4.30 12.11
N SER A 237 -17.54 -3.32 12.99
CA SER A 237 -17.26 -3.45 14.41
C SER A 237 -18.57 -3.70 15.12
N PRO A 238 -18.60 -4.58 16.14
CA PRO A 238 -19.80 -4.82 16.92
C PRO A 238 -20.20 -3.53 17.63
N VAL A 239 -21.44 -3.13 17.42
CA VAL A 239 -22.06 -1.99 18.09
C VAL A 239 -23.03 -2.52 19.11
N SER A 240 -23.02 -1.94 20.31
CA SER A 240 -23.94 -2.33 21.37
C SER A 240 -24.60 -1.12 22.01
N VAL A 241 -25.85 -1.31 22.42
CA VAL A 241 -26.65 -0.30 23.09
C VAL A 241 -27.44 -0.93 24.22
N GLN A 242 -27.48 -0.25 25.36
CA GLN A 242 -28.29 -0.66 26.50
C GLN A 242 -29.68 -0.04 26.41
N ILE A 243 -30.71 -0.85 26.65
CA ILE A 243 -32.11 -0.44 26.69
C ILE A 243 -32.58 -0.67 28.12
N GLU A 244 -32.93 0.40 28.82
CA GLU A 244 -33.49 0.33 30.17
C GLU A 244 -35.01 0.13 30.10
N SER A 245 -35.50 -0.78 30.94
CA SER A 245 -36.92 -1.08 31.13
C SER A 245 -37.20 -1.13 32.64
N PRO A 246 -38.43 -0.89 33.11
CA PRO A 246 -38.75 -1.00 34.53
C PRO A 246 -38.28 -2.34 35.14
N GLY A 247 -37.32 -2.27 36.07
CA GLY A 247 -36.76 -3.42 36.78
C GLY A 247 -35.82 -4.34 35.97
N LYS A 248 -35.53 -4.05 34.69
CA LYS A 248 -34.68 -4.91 33.84
C LYS A 248 -33.80 -4.08 32.89
N ARG A 249 -32.62 -4.60 32.58
CA ARG A 249 -31.73 -4.00 31.57
C ARG A 249 -31.52 -4.97 30.43
N TYR A 250 -31.58 -4.45 29.22
CA TYR A 250 -31.34 -5.19 28.00
C TYR A 250 -30.11 -4.63 27.29
N GLN A 251 -29.35 -5.48 26.62
CA GLN A 251 -28.27 -5.07 25.73
C GLN A 251 -28.53 -5.64 24.35
N LEU A 252 -28.69 -4.74 23.38
CA LEU A 252 -28.76 -5.06 21.97
C LEU A 252 -27.35 -4.91 21.39
N SER A 253 -26.83 -5.94 20.73
CA SER A 253 -25.54 -5.92 20.04
C SER A 253 -25.71 -6.39 18.60
N PHE A 254 -25.05 -5.77 17.63
CA PHE A 254 -25.09 -6.18 16.22
C PHE A 254 -23.88 -5.63 15.46
N ILE A 255 -23.60 -6.17 14.28
CA ILE A 255 -22.57 -5.69 13.36
C ILE A 255 -23.26 -5.10 12.11
N PRO A 256 -23.08 -3.80 11.80
CA PRO A 256 -23.54 -3.24 10.54
C PRO A 256 -22.66 -3.74 9.39
N VAL A 257 -23.26 -4.38 8.40
CA VAL A 257 -22.53 -5.01 7.30
C VAL A 257 -22.50 -4.13 6.06
N ALA A 258 -23.66 -3.57 5.69
CA ALA A 258 -23.81 -2.79 4.47
C ALA A 258 -24.99 -1.82 4.58
N PHE A 259 -24.91 -0.69 3.88
CA PHE A 259 -25.99 0.29 3.78
C PHE A 259 -26.14 0.79 2.36
N ASP A 260 -27.31 0.54 1.79
CA ASP A 260 -27.70 1.06 0.50
C ASP A 260 -28.51 2.34 0.70
N GLN A 261 -27.95 3.45 0.22
CA GLN A 261 -28.58 4.76 0.35
C GLN A 261 -29.76 4.94 -0.61
N ALA A 262 -29.74 4.30 -1.78
CA ALA A 262 -30.81 4.44 -2.77
C ALA A 262 -32.12 3.85 -2.23
N THR A 263 -32.01 2.74 -1.50
CA THR A 263 -33.15 2.06 -0.87
C THR A 263 -33.29 2.36 0.63
N SER A 264 -32.36 3.13 1.21
CA SER A 264 -32.24 3.37 2.66
C SER A 264 -32.21 2.08 3.49
N THR A 265 -31.54 1.05 2.99
CA THR A 265 -31.56 -0.29 3.57
C THR A 265 -30.26 -0.58 4.34
N LEU A 266 -30.37 -1.01 5.60
CA LEU A 266 -29.25 -1.42 6.45
C LEU A 266 -29.26 -2.93 6.67
N THR A 267 -28.19 -3.61 6.29
CA THR A 267 -27.97 -5.03 6.60
C THR A 267 -27.21 -5.15 7.91
N ILE A 268 -27.76 -5.92 8.85
CA ILE A 268 -27.15 -6.20 10.15
C ILE A 268 -26.91 -7.70 10.33
N SER A 269 -25.76 -8.05 10.89
CA SER A 269 -25.41 -9.41 11.28
C SER A 269 -25.17 -9.53 12.78
N GLU A 270 -25.21 -10.75 13.29
CA GLU A 270 -24.95 -11.10 14.69
C GLU A 270 -25.78 -10.26 15.67
N CYS A 271 -27.00 -9.90 15.26
CA CYS A 271 -27.89 -9.09 16.06
C CYS A 271 -28.43 -9.95 17.21
N SER A 272 -28.09 -9.58 18.43
CA SER A 272 -28.43 -10.31 19.65
C SER A 272 -28.99 -9.39 20.71
N LEU A 273 -29.98 -9.87 21.45
CA LEU A 273 -30.53 -9.20 22.61
C LEU A 273 -30.29 -10.05 23.85
N THR A 274 -29.64 -9.47 24.85
CA THR A 274 -29.41 -10.10 26.14
C THR A 274 -30.15 -9.34 27.23
N GLU A 275 -30.73 -10.07 28.18
CA GLU A 275 -31.31 -9.52 29.41
C GLU A 275 -30.31 -9.69 30.55
N ALA A 276 -30.01 -8.62 31.27
CA ALA A 276 -29.25 -8.70 32.51
C ALA A 276 -30.12 -9.32 33.60
N ALA A 277 -29.83 -10.56 33.98
CA ALA A 277 -30.49 -11.27 35.08
C ALA A 277 -29.52 -11.51 36.24
N GLU A 278 -30.05 -11.75 37.44
CA GLU A 278 -29.26 -11.98 38.66
C GLU A 278 -28.34 -13.21 38.54
N GLN A 279 -28.73 -14.21 37.74
CA GLN A 279 -27.97 -15.43 37.48
C GLN A 279 -26.97 -15.30 36.31
N GLY A 280 -26.80 -14.09 35.76
CA GLY A 280 -25.96 -13.82 34.61
C GLY A 280 -26.76 -13.33 33.38
N PRO A 281 -26.08 -12.85 32.34
CA PRO A 281 -26.73 -12.37 31.12
C PRO A 281 -27.45 -13.52 30.41
N ARG A 282 -28.75 -13.36 30.18
CA ARG A 282 -29.58 -14.31 29.47
C ARG A 282 -29.72 -13.87 28.02
N SER A 283 -29.23 -14.66 27.08
CA SER A 283 -29.50 -14.44 25.64
C SER A 283 -30.98 -14.72 25.35
N LEU A 284 -31.65 -13.77 24.72
CA LEU A 284 -33.06 -13.87 24.36
C LEU A 284 -33.26 -14.28 22.91
N PHE A 285 -32.47 -13.71 22.00
CA PHE A 285 -32.46 -14.12 20.60
C PHE A 285 -31.14 -13.71 19.91
N THR A 286 -30.87 -14.35 18.78
CA THR A 286 -29.85 -13.95 17.80
C THR A 286 -30.43 -14.04 16.39
N THR A 287 -30.20 -13.04 15.53
CA THR A 287 -30.69 -13.01 14.15
C THR A 287 -29.75 -12.24 13.22
N ASN A 288 -29.94 -12.44 11.92
CA ASN A 288 -29.37 -11.65 10.84
C ASN A 288 -30.52 -11.11 10.01
N THR A 289 -30.53 -9.81 9.69
CA THR A 289 -31.65 -9.25 8.96
C THR A 289 -31.29 -7.99 8.19
N VAL A 290 -32.25 -7.53 7.40
CA VAL A 290 -32.20 -6.33 6.57
C VAL A 290 -33.28 -5.39 7.05
N LEU A 291 -32.88 -4.19 7.47
CA LEU A 291 -33.74 -3.16 7.99
C LEU A 291 -33.97 -2.08 6.93
N ARG A 292 -35.22 -1.72 6.68
CA ARG A 292 -35.58 -0.67 5.71
C ARG A 292 -35.75 0.68 6.38
N GLY A 293 -35.24 1.72 5.73
CA GLY A 293 -35.31 3.10 6.19
C GLY A 293 -36.75 3.59 6.29
N GLY A 294 -37.07 4.26 7.39
CA GLY A 294 -38.40 4.81 7.64
C GLY A 294 -39.42 3.79 8.13
N GLU A 295 -39.17 2.49 7.98
CA GLU A 295 -40.05 1.39 8.41
C GLU A 295 -39.74 0.94 9.85
N TYR A 296 -40.75 0.39 10.51
CA TYR A 296 -40.62 -0.28 11.80
C TYR A 296 -40.44 -1.79 11.57
N THR A 297 -39.32 -2.35 12.01
CA THR A 297 -39.05 -3.78 11.89
C THR A 297 -39.09 -4.44 13.26
N VAL A 298 -39.94 -5.46 13.42
CA VAL A 298 -39.96 -6.31 14.62
C VAL A 298 -38.88 -7.38 14.48
N LEU A 299 -37.91 -7.38 15.39
CA LEU A 299 -36.77 -8.31 15.35
C LEU A 299 -36.97 -9.57 16.15
N ALA A 300 -37.71 -9.49 17.26
CA ALA A 300 -37.94 -10.61 18.13
C ALA A 300 -39.18 -10.40 19.00
N ALA A 301 -39.75 -11.52 19.46
CA ALA A 301 -40.73 -11.61 20.53
C ALA A 301 -40.15 -12.52 21.62
N THR A 302 -40.12 -12.07 22.87
CA THR A 302 -39.44 -12.79 23.97
C THR A 302 -40.26 -12.77 25.25
N GLY A 303 -40.13 -13.80 26.10
CA GLY A 303 -40.75 -13.86 27.42
C GLY A 303 -42.16 -14.48 27.47
N ALA A 304 -42.66 -14.72 28.68
CA ALA A 304 -44.02 -15.20 28.93
C ALA A 304 -45.06 -14.07 28.78
N THR A 305 -44.72 -12.85 29.21
CA THR A 305 -45.33 -11.62 28.75
C THR A 305 -44.57 -11.19 27.49
N PRO A 306 -45.21 -11.21 26.29
CA PRO A 306 -44.47 -11.02 25.05
C PRO A 306 -43.89 -9.62 25.00
N ARG A 307 -42.57 -9.53 24.83
CA ARG A 307 -41.86 -8.28 24.56
C ARG A 307 -41.32 -8.27 23.14
N LEU A 308 -41.72 -7.24 22.39
CA LEU A 308 -41.30 -7.03 21.02
C LEU A 308 -40.12 -6.04 20.99
N LEU A 309 -39.02 -6.43 20.35
CA LEU A 309 -37.97 -5.48 19.98
C LEU A 309 -38.29 -4.92 18.60
N VAL A 310 -38.58 -3.62 18.54
CA VAL A 310 -38.84 -2.90 17.30
C VAL A 310 -37.68 -1.98 17.00
N VAL A 311 -37.15 -2.04 15.79
CA VAL A 311 -36.06 -1.18 15.33
C VAL A 311 -36.54 -0.37 14.14
N ARG A 312 -36.21 0.92 14.15
CA ARG A 312 -36.43 1.84 13.03
C ARG A 312 -35.10 2.45 12.61
N VAL A 313 -34.87 2.43 11.29
CA VAL A 313 -33.68 3.01 10.66
C VAL A 313 -34.02 4.38 10.11
N THR A 314 -33.25 5.38 10.50
CA THR A 314 -33.34 6.74 9.94
C THR A 314 -31.99 7.11 9.33
N PRO A 315 -31.89 7.20 7.99
CA PRO A 315 -30.68 7.69 7.33
C PRO A 315 -30.29 9.06 7.86
N GLN A 316 -29.01 9.29 8.10
CA GLN A 316 -28.47 10.61 8.42
C GLN A 316 -27.58 11.01 7.24
N GLY A 317 -27.98 12.08 6.55
CA GLY A 317 -27.25 12.64 5.41
C GLY A 317 -25.95 13.30 5.83
#